data_AF-A0AAD3NYC8-F1
#
_entry.id   AF-A0AAD3NYC8-F1
#
_cell.length_a   1.000
_cell.length_b   1.000
_cell.length_c   1.000
_cell.angle_alpha   90.00
_cell.angle_beta   90.00
_cell.angle_gamma   90.00
#
_symmetry.space_group_name_H-M   'P 1'
#
loop_
_entity.id
_entity.type
_entity.pdbx_description
1 polymer ?
#
loop_
_entity_poly.entity_id
_entity_poly.type
_entity_poly.pdbx_seq_one_letter_code
_entity_poly.pdbx_strand_id
1 'polypeptide(L)' 'MPNGPEQTAEEALRAALLDTLVNMGTALLATPEGRAEAARAMLNQAERAHPAVAEVFREAAERVRGA' A
#
# COMPACT_ATOMS: atom_id res chain seq x y z
N MET A 1 -1.27 22.65 -23.96
CA MET A 1 -1.96 21.73 -23.04
C MET A 1 -0.89 21.06 -22.21
N PRO A 2 -1.01 20.98 -20.88
CA PRO A 2 0.11 20.73 -19.98
C PRO A 2 0.56 19.28 -20.12
N ASN A 3 1.83 19.07 -20.47
CA ASN A 3 2.50 17.80 -20.25
C ASN A 3 2.71 17.68 -18.74
N GLY A 4 1.79 17.02 -18.03
CA GLY A 4 2.13 16.47 -16.72
C GLY A 4 3.31 15.50 -16.89
N PRO A 5 4.19 15.36 -15.89
CA PRO A 5 5.31 14.42 -16.00
C PRO A 5 4.75 13.04 -16.34
N GLU A 6 5.15 12.48 -17.49
CA GLU A 6 4.78 11.12 -17.88
C GLU A 6 5.30 10.19 -16.79
N GLN A 7 4.38 9.69 -15.98
CA GLN A 7 4.68 8.74 -14.92
C GLN A 7 5.26 7.48 -15.57
N THR A 8 6.40 7.01 -15.06
CA THR A 8 7.02 5.79 -15.55
C THR A 8 6.12 4.57 -15.28
N ALA A 9 6.28 3.49 -16.05
CA ALA A 9 5.50 2.26 -15.85
C ALA A 9 5.67 1.68 -14.43
N GLU A 10 6.84 1.86 -13.82
CA GLU A 10 7.13 1.46 -12.44
C GLU A 10 6.34 2.30 -11.43
N GLU A 11 6.33 3.63 -11.58
CA GLU A 11 5.55 4.52 -10.72
C GLU A 11 4.04 4.29 -10.84
N ALA A 12 3.54 4.03 -12.05
CA ALA A 12 2.14 3.71 -12.28
C ALA A 12 1.75 2.36 -11.64
N LEU A 13 2.59 1.34 -11.78
CA LEU A 13 2.38 0.05 -11.14
C LEU A 13 2.43 0.16 -9.61
N ARG A 14 3.38 0.93 -9.08
CA ARG A 14 3.51 1.22 -7.65
C ARG A 14 2.24 1.89 -7.10
N ALA A 15 1.73 2.90 -7.80
CA ALA A 15 0.51 3.60 -7.42
C ALA A 15 -0.72 2.67 -7.42
N ALA A 16 -0.88 1.86 -8.46
CA ALA A 16 -2.00 0.92 -8.59
C ALA A 16 -1.97 -0.19 -7.51
N LEU A 17 -0.79 -0.74 -7.22
CA LEU A 17 -0.62 -1.72 -6.15
C LEU A 17 -0.92 -1.12 -4.78
N LEU A 18 -0.44 0.10 -4.53
CA LEU A 18 -0.68 0.79 -3.28
C LEU A 18 -2.19 1.05 -3.07
N ASP A 19 -2.88 1.56 -4.09
CA ASP A 19 -4.32 1.79 -4.05
C ASP A 19 -5.10 0.49 -3.79
N THR A 20 -4.73 -0.58 -4.50
CA THR A 20 -5.34 -1.90 -4.31
C THR A 20 -5.17 -2.39 -2.86
N LEU A 21 -3.96 -2.28 -2.30
CA LEU A 21 -3.66 -2.77 -0.95
C LEU A 21 -4.40 -1.99 0.13
N VAL A 22 -4.51 -0.65 0.00
CA VAL A 22 -5.21 0.17 1.00
C VAL A 22 -6.73 0.06 0.89
N ASN A 23 -7.27 -0.36 -0.25
CA ASN A 23 -8.72 -0.48 -0.47
C ASN A 23 -9.26 -1.92 -0.34
N MET A 24 -8.42 -2.96 -0.45
CA MET A 24 -8.86 -4.37 -0.41
C MET A 24 -9.42 -4.83 0.96
N GLY A 25 -9.13 -4.12 2.05
CA GLY A 25 -9.44 -4.56 3.41
C GLY A 25 -10.71 -3.97 4.03
N THR A 26 -11.79 -3.72 3.28
CA THR A 26 -12.90 -2.86 3.73
C THR A 26 -13.49 -3.20 5.12
N ALA A 27 -13.60 -4.48 5.49
CA ALA A 27 -14.12 -4.88 6.80
C ALA A 27 -13.11 -4.70 7.95
N LEU A 28 -11.83 -5.02 7.74
CA LEU A 28 -10.79 -4.85 8.75
C LEU A 28 -10.44 -3.37 8.94
N LEU A 29 -10.54 -2.56 7.89
CA LEU A 29 -10.20 -1.14 7.96
C LEU A 29 -11.24 -0.30 8.73
N ALA A 30 -12.41 -0.86 9.00
CA ALA A 30 -13.51 -0.17 9.69
C ALA A 30 -13.20 0.15 11.17
N THR A 31 -12.31 -0.61 11.82
CA THR A 31 -11.96 -0.40 13.24
C THR A 31 -10.46 -0.13 13.41
N PRO A 32 -10.05 0.60 14.48
CA PRO A 32 -8.63 0.82 14.78
C PRO A 32 -7.84 -0.48 14.92
N GLU A 33 -8.42 -1.50 15.55
CA GLU A 33 -7.78 -2.80 15.76
C GLU A 33 -7.58 -3.55 14.45
N GLY A 34 -8.59 -3.53 13.57
CA GLY A 34 -8.48 -4.18 12.26
C GLY A 34 -7.52 -3.44 11.32
N ARG A 35 -7.39 -2.11 11.43
CA ARG A 35 -6.33 -1.35 10.74
C ARG A 35 -4.94 -1.72 11.24
N ALA A 36 -4.76 -1.88 12.56
CA ALA A 36 -3.50 -2.33 13.12
C ALA A 36 -3.13 -3.75 12.64
N GLU A 37 -4.11 -4.65 12.58
CA GLU A 37 -3.92 -6.02 12.06
C GLU A 37 -3.56 -6.03 10.57
N ALA A 38 -4.28 -5.26 9.75
CA ALA A 38 -4.00 -5.14 8.32
C ALA A 38 -2.60 -4.59 8.05
N ALA A 39 -2.19 -3.55 8.78
CA ALA A 39 -0.84 -3.00 8.69
C ALA A 39 0.22 -4.02 9.11
N ARG A 40 -0.01 -4.80 10.17
CA ARG A 40 0.90 -5.89 10.58
C ARG A 40 1.03 -6.95 9.50
N ALA A 41 -0.08 -7.37 8.89
CA ALA A 41 -0.07 -8.33 7.80
C ALA A 41 0.74 -7.82 6.60
N MET A 42 0.58 -6.55 6.23
CA MET A 42 1.36 -5.92 5.15
C MET A 42 2.87 -5.89 5.47
N LEU A 43 3.25 -5.53 6.70
CA LEU A 43 4.66 -5.56 7.12
C LEU A 43 5.25 -6.96 7.06
N ASN A 44 4.50 -7.99 7.49
CA ASN A 44 4.94 -9.39 7.38
C ASN A 44 5.13 -9.83 5.93
N GLN A 45 4.34 -9.31 4.98
CA GLN A 45 4.54 -9.58 3.55
C GLN A 45 5.80 -8.87 3.02
N ALA A 46 6.07 -7.64 3.49
CA ALA A 46 7.25 -6.88 3.09
C ALA A 46 8.57 -7.59 3.41
N GLU A 47 8.64 -8.36 4.50
CA GLU A 47 9.83 -9.13 4.88
C GLU A 47 10.19 -10.25 3.90
N ARG A 48 9.21 -10.72 3.11
CA ARG A 48 9.36 -11.86 2.19
C ARG A 48 9.32 -11.44 0.72
N ALA A 49 8.96 -10.19 0.45
CA ALA A 49 8.78 -9.67 -0.90
C ALA A 49 10.11 -9.22 -1.52
N HIS A 50 10.12 -9.11 -2.84
CA HIS A 50 11.19 -8.42 -3.56
C HIS A 50 11.31 -6.96 -3.05
N PRO A 51 12.52 -6.37 -2.95
CA PRO A 51 12.71 -5.03 -2.34
C PRO A 51 11.78 -3.94 -2.86
N ALA A 52 11.62 -3.83 -4.19
CA ALA A 52 10.72 -2.85 -4.81
C ALA A 52 9.25 -3.02 -4.39
N VAL A 53 8.81 -4.26 -4.13
CA VAL A 53 7.44 -4.58 -3.69
C VAL A 53 7.32 -4.41 -2.17
N ALA A 54 8.37 -4.71 -1.41
CA ALA A 54 8.43 -4.49 0.03
C ALA A 54 8.22 -3.01 0.40
N GLU A 55 8.74 -2.07 -0.40
CA GLU A 55 8.50 -0.65 -0.20
C GLU A 55 7.02 -0.28 -0.31
N VAL A 56 6.30 -0.86 -1.28
CA VAL A 56 4.86 -0.63 -1.45
C VAL A 56 4.08 -1.16 -0.25
N PHE A 57 4.43 -2.34 0.25
CA PHE A 57 3.78 -2.91 1.44
C PHE A 57 4.02 -2.08 2.69
N ARG A 58 5.23 -1.53 2.88
CA ARG A 58 5.52 -0.64 4.01
C ARG A 58 4.70 0.65 3.94
N GLU A 59 4.65 1.28 2.77
CA GLU A 59 3.84 2.50 2.59
C GLU A 59 2.34 2.23 2.78
N ALA A 60 1.84 1.10 2.29
CA ALA A 60 0.44 0.70 2.51
C ALA A 60 0.15 0.53 4.00
N ALA A 61 1.05 -0.11 4.75
CA ALA A 61 0.89 -0.32 6.19
C ALA A 61 0.86 1.00 6.98
N GLU A 62 1.68 1.98 6.60
CA GLU A 62 1.69 3.31 7.21
C GLU A 62 0.38 4.06 6.95
N ARG A 63 -0.11 4.06 5.70
CA ARG A 63 -1.36 4.72 5.33
C ARG A 63 -2.56 4.12 6.05
N VAL A 64 -2.62 2.79 6.15
CA VAL A 64 -3.69 2.09 6.87
C VAL A 64 -3.67 2.42 8.36
N ARG A 65 -2.50 2.59 8.99
CA ARG A 65 -2.43 3.00 10.41
C ARG A 65 -2.87 4.44 10.66
N GLY A 66 -2.67 5.32 9.70
CA GLY A 66 -2.97 6.76 9.81
C GLY A 66 -4.41 7.16 9.45
N ALA A 67 -5.18 6.24 8.86
CA ALA A 67 -6.61 6.43 8.54
C ALA A 67 -7.51 6.19 9.76
#